data_AF-A0A9W9APN8-F1
#
_entry.id   AF-A0A9W9APN8-F1
#
_cell.length_a   1.000
_cell.length_b   1.000
_cell.length_c   1.000
_cell.angle_alpha   90.00
_cell.angle_beta   90.00
_cell.angle_gamma   90.00
#
_symmetry.space_group_name_H-M   'P 1'
#
loop_
_entity.id
_entity.type
_entity.pdbx_description
1 polymer ?
#
loop_
_entity_poly.entity_id
_entity_poly.type
_entity_poly.pdbx_seq_one_letter_code
_entity_poly.pdbx_strand_id
1 'polypeptide(L)'
;MALVLWIAIYVKFIIDLFAWVDDTFGWDFGGNLAYYAPYADFYPARQTRLLEFWDEIGLPHDKPKQEWGSKLLILGFDVDPNAMTITMPVEARADLSQAIRKFAVVGNRWTLKEYQHLGGWINWSLNVYPLLRPALSALYEKMAGKTKSNQRIWTNKAVVRELLWFVEKLDVSDGVRMLDSEEWGLEEAELVIYCDACPTG
;
A
#
# COMPACT_ATOMS: atom_id res chain seq x y z
N MET A 1 5.43 -16.30 -12.18
CA MET A 1 5.23 -14.85 -12.37
C MET A 1 6.46 -14.10 -12.85
N ALA A 2 7.63 -14.21 -12.21
CA ALA A 2 8.82 -13.40 -12.59
C ALA A 2 9.19 -13.43 -14.09
N LEU A 3 9.28 -14.60 -14.73
CA LEU A 3 9.59 -14.70 -16.17
C LEU A 3 8.49 -14.09 -17.05
N VAL A 4 7.22 -14.29 -16.69
CA VAL A 4 6.07 -13.75 -17.42
C VAL A 4 6.11 -12.22 -17.39
N LEU A 5 6.38 -11.63 -16.22
CA LEU A 5 6.51 -10.18 -16.07
C LEU A 5 7.72 -9.64 -16.81
N TRP A 6 8.85 -10.36 -16.80
CA TRP A 6 10.01 -9.98 -17.59
C TRP A 6 9.65 -9.91 -19.09
N ILE A 7 8.93 -10.89 -19.62
CA ILE A 7 8.45 -10.86 -21.02
C ILE A 7 7.49 -9.69 -21.23
N ALA A 8 6.53 -9.48 -20.33
CA ALA A 8 5.57 -8.38 -20.41
C ALA A 8 6.28 -7.01 -20.50
N ILE A 9 7.29 -6.79 -19.67
CA ILE A 9 8.04 -5.52 -19.61
C ILE A 9 9.00 -5.38 -20.78
N TYR A 10 9.87 -6.37 -21.03
CA TYR A 10 11.00 -6.22 -21.95
C TYR A 10 10.71 -6.66 -23.39
N VAL A 11 9.67 -7.49 -23.61
CA VAL A 11 9.30 -7.99 -24.94
C VAL A 11 7.99 -7.37 -25.41
N LYS A 12 6.99 -7.28 -24.52
CA LYS A 12 5.68 -6.68 -24.85
C LYS A 12 5.63 -5.18 -24.56
N PHE A 13 6.66 -4.61 -23.92
CA PHE A 13 6.77 -3.19 -23.61
C PHE A 13 5.58 -2.64 -22.79
N ILE A 14 5.11 -3.44 -21.83
CA ILE A 14 4.13 -3.01 -20.82
C ILE A 14 4.92 -2.38 -19.67
N ILE A 15 5.06 -1.06 -19.72
CA ILE A 15 5.85 -0.28 -18.75
C ILE A 15 5.13 -0.12 -17.41
N ASP A 16 5.91 0.15 -16.36
CA ASP A 16 5.44 0.41 -14.99
C ASP A 16 4.55 -0.70 -14.41
N LEU A 17 4.90 -1.93 -14.75
CA LEU A 17 4.27 -3.13 -14.23
C LEU A 17 5.00 -3.61 -12.98
N PHE A 18 4.29 -3.64 -11.86
CA PHE A 18 4.77 -4.08 -10.57
C PHE A 18 4.13 -5.42 -10.19
N ALA A 19 4.81 -6.19 -9.36
CA ALA A 19 4.24 -7.41 -8.85
C ALA A 19 4.77 -7.78 -7.47
N TRP A 20 3.93 -8.49 -6.73
CA TRP A 20 4.23 -9.11 -5.47
C TRP A 20 3.64 -10.51 -5.43
N VAL A 21 4.49 -11.52 -5.52
CA VAL A 21 4.10 -12.94 -5.58
C VAL A 21 3.17 -13.21 -6.78
N ASP A 22 1.86 -13.25 -6.56
CA ASP A 22 0.79 -13.47 -7.52
C ASP A 22 0.01 -12.20 -7.89
N ASP A 23 0.11 -11.14 -7.09
CA ASP A 23 -0.50 -9.86 -7.38
C ASP A 23 0.34 -9.08 -8.40
N THR A 24 -0.31 -8.55 -9.43
CA THR A 24 0.29 -7.69 -10.44
C THR A 24 -0.52 -6.40 -10.53
N PHE A 25 0.15 -5.25 -10.51
CA PHE A 25 -0.49 -3.94 -10.50
C PHE A 25 0.33 -2.93 -11.30
N GLY A 26 -0.33 -1.86 -11.74
CA GLY A 26 0.28 -0.81 -12.54
C GLY A 26 -0.66 0.40 -12.60
N TRP A 27 -0.34 1.35 -13.45
CA TRP A 27 -1.13 2.56 -13.63
C TRP A 27 -1.33 2.87 -15.11
N ASP A 28 -2.37 3.65 -15.41
CA ASP A 28 -2.61 4.21 -16.74
C ASP A 28 -3.26 5.59 -16.59
N PHE A 29 -3.24 6.38 -17.65
CA PHE A 29 -3.88 7.69 -17.66
C PHE A 29 -5.41 7.56 -17.64
N GLY A 30 -6.08 8.50 -16.96
CA GLY A 30 -7.53 8.57 -16.93
C GLY A 30 -8.14 8.62 -18.34
N GLY A 31 -9.08 7.72 -18.61
CA GLY A 31 -9.75 7.62 -19.91
C GLY A 31 -8.98 6.83 -20.98
N ASN A 32 -7.73 6.43 -20.73
CA ASN A 32 -6.99 5.53 -21.62
C ASN A 32 -7.49 4.09 -21.48
N LEU A 33 -8.66 3.82 -22.05
CA LEU A 33 -9.34 2.53 -21.96
C LEU A 33 -9.28 1.77 -23.30
N ALA A 34 -9.11 0.46 -23.21
CA ALA A 34 -9.21 -0.47 -24.33
C ALA A 34 -10.24 -1.55 -24.02
N TYR A 35 -11.02 -1.91 -25.03
CA TYR A 35 -12.03 -2.96 -24.92
C TYR A 35 -11.36 -4.34 -24.89
N TYR A 36 -11.65 -5.13 -23.86
CA TYR A 36 -11.16 -6.49 -23.72
C TYR A 36 -12.29 -7.49 -24.00
N ALA A 37 -12.24 -8.10 -25.19
CA ALA A 37 -13.32 -8.94 -25.71
C ALA A 37 -13.66 -10.16 -24.83
N PRO A 38 -12.71 -10.90 -24.24
CA PRO A 38 -13.02 -12.08 -23.40
C PRO A 38 -13.91 -11.76 -22.20
N TYR A 39 -13.85 -10.54 -21.66
CA TYR A 39 -14.71 -10.09 -20.54
C TYR A 39 -15.82 -9.14 -20.95
N ALA A 40 -15.90 -8.80 -22.24
CA ALA A 40 -16.85 -7.86 -22.81
C ALA A 40 -16.91 -6.52 -22.05
N ASP A 41 -15.74 -5.97 -21.68
CA ASP A 41 -15.64 -4.80 -20.82
C ASP A 41 -14.47 -3.89 -21.21
N PHE A 42 -14.45 -2.66 -20.69
CA PHE A 42 -13.36 -1.71 -20.86
C PHE A 42 -12.43 -1.71 -19.65
N TYR A 43 -11.13 -1.74 -19.90
CA TYR A 43 -10.07 -1.68 -18.91
C TYR A 43 -9.01 -0.66 -19.33
N PRO A 44 -8.17 -0.18 -18.40
CA PRO A 44 -6.96 0.56 -18.72
C PRO A 44 -6.16 -0.13 -19.84
N ALA A 45 -5.70 0.63 -20.83
CA ALA A 45 -5.08 0.08 -22.03
C ALA A 45 -3.88 -0.83 -21.70
N ARG A 46 -3.04 -0.46 -20.72
CA ARG A 46 -1.93 -1.30 -20.25
C ARG A 46 -2.42 -2.61 -19.60
N GLN A 47 -3.51 -2.58 -18.84
CA GLN A 47 -4.13 -3.77 -18.26
C GLN A 47 -4.70 -4.68 -19.36
N THR A 48 -5.40 -4.12 -20.35
CA THR A 48 -5.91 -4.88 -21.50
C THR A 48 -4.78 -5.60 -22.23
N ARG A 49 -3.67 -4.91 -22.52
CA ARG A 49 -2.50 -5.52 -23.18
C ARG A 49 -1.87 -6.64 -22.35
N LEU A 50 -1.91 -6.53 -21.02
CA LEU A 50 -1.43 -7.58 -20.13
C LEU A 50 -2.35 -8.81 -20.17
N LEU A 51 -3.67 -8.60 -20.17
CA LEU A 51 -4.66 -9.67 -20.30
C LEU A 51 -4.53 -10.40 -21.64
N GLU A 52 -4.41 -9.65 -22.74
CA GLU A 52 -4.18 -10.23 -24.08
C GLU A 52 -2.87 -11.03 -24.15
N PHE A 53 -1.82 -10.57 -23.47
CA PHE A 53 -0.58 -11.32 -23.36
C PHE A 53 -0.76 -12.61 -22.53
N TRP A 54 -1.55 -12.57 -21.47
CA TRP A 54 -1.87 -13.77 -20.69
C TRP A 54 -2.67 -14.78 -21.51
N ASP A 55 -3.62 -14.34 -22.33
CA ASP A 55 -4.33 -15.19 -23.29
C ASP A 55 -3.35 -15.86 -24.27
N GLU A 56 -2.41 -15.10 -24.84
CA GLU A 56 -1.41 -15.59 -25.80
C GLU A 56 -0.58 -16.76 -25.25
N ILE A 57 -0.22 -16.70 -23.97
CA ILE A 57 0.59 -17.75 -23.32
C ILE A 57 -0.26 -18.80 -22.59
N GLY A 58 -1.59 -18.68 -22.62
CA GLY A 58 -2.51 -19.56 -21.90
C GLY A 58 -2.40 -19.45 -20.37
N LEU A 59 -2.04 -18.28 -19.83
CA LEU A 59 -2.02 -18.05 -18.39
C LEU A 59 -3.45 -17.79 -17.89
N PRO A 60 -3.96 -18.57 -16.92
CA PRO A 60 -5.33 -18.38 -16.43
C PRO A 60 -5.48 -17.08 -15.63
N HIS A 61 -6.57 -16.36 -15.87
CA HIS A 61 -6.96 -15.19 -15.11
C HIS A 61 -8.49 -15.08 -15.02
N ASP A 62 -8.99 -14.43 -13.96
CA ASP A 62 -10.41 -14.34 -13.64
C ASP A 62 -10.91 -12.88 -13.66
N LYS A 63 -12.08 -12.63 -14.25
CA LYS A 63 -12.70 -11.29 -14.35
C LYS A 63 -12.85 -10.60 -12.98
N PRO A 64 -13.35 -11.28 -11.91
CA PRO A 64 -13.54 -10.62 -10.61
C PRO A 64 -12.25 -10.11 -9.96
N LYS A 65 -11.07 -10.59 -10.40
CA LYS A 65 -9.76 -10.15 -9.91
C LYS A 65 -9.17 -9.00 -10.74
N GLN A 66 -9.81 -8.63 -11.85
CA GLN A 66 -9.34 -7.55 -12.72
C GLN A 66 -9.92 -6.22 -12.26
N GLU A 67 -9.34 -5.69 -11.20
CA GLU A 67 -9.76 -4.43 -10.60
C GLU A 67 -9.05 -3.26 -11.27
N TRP A 68 -9.76 -2.15 -11.45
CA TRP A 68 -9.20 -0.86 -11.86
C TRP A 68 -10.04 0.30 -11.35
N GLY A 69 -9.42 1.45 -11.16
CA GLY A 69 -10.08 2.65 -10.65
C GLY A 69 -9.08 3.76 -10.34
N SER A 70 -9.58 4.89 -9.88
CA SER A 70 -8.75 6.03 -9.44
C SER A 70 -7.99 5.77 -8.14
N LYS A 71 -8.45 4.80 -7.35
CA LYS A 71 -7.87 4.33 -6.09
C LYS A 71 -8.11 2.83 -5.99
N LEU A 72 -7.10 2.06 -5.55
CA LEU A 72 -7.19 0.61 -5.42
C LEU A 72 -6.62 0.12 -4.09
N LEU A 73 -7.12 -1.02 -3.63
CA LEU A 73 -6.53 -1.76 -2.52
C LEU A 73 -5.42 -2.66 -3.07
N ILE A 74 -4.16 -2.29 -2.86
CA ILE A 74 -3.00 -3.07 -3.32
C ILE A 74 -2.27 -3.60 -2.09
N LEU A 75 -2.13 -4.93 -2.01
CA LEU A 75 -1.51 -5.60 -0.86
C LEU A 75 -2.11 -5.15 0.48
N GLY A 76 -3.42 -4.90 0.55
CA GLY A 76 -4.09 -4.44 1.77
C GLY A 76 -3.84 -2.96 2.14
N PHE A 77 -3.26 -2.17 1.25
CA PHE A 77 -3.12 -0.72 1.39
C PHE A 77 -3.94 0.03 0.36
N ASP A 78 -4.52 1.15 0.79
CA ASP A 78 -5.19 2.10 -0.08
C ASP A 78 -4.15 2.89 -0.86
N VAL A 79 -4.07 2.67 -2.17
CA VAL A 79 -3.18 3.37 -3.10
C VAL A 79 -3.98 4.37 -3.91
N ASP A 80 -3.69 5.66 -3.72
CA ASP A 80 -4.27 6.76 -4.48
C ASP A 80 -3.16 7.50 -5.25
N PRO A 81 -2.96 7.19 -6.55
CA PRO A 81 -1.96 7.86 -7.36
C PRO A 81 -2.27 9.34 -7.61
N ASN A 82 -3.53 9.76 -7.54
CA ASN A 82 -3.91 11.17 -7.78
C ASN A 82 -3.59 12.04 -6.56
N ALA A 83 -3.81 11.50 -5.36
CA ALA A 83 -3.39 12.14 -4.11
C ALA A 83 -1.90 11.91 -3.80
N MET A 84 -1.21 11.08 -4.58
CA MET A 84 0.16 10.63 -4.34
C MET A 84 0.34 10.00 -2.94
N THR A 85 -0.68 9.28 -2.46
CA THR A 85 -0.68 8.69 -1.10
C THR A 85 -0.84 7.18 -1.14
N ILE A 86 -0.12 6.53 -0.22
CA ILE A 86 -0.38 5.14 0.16
C ILE A 86 -0.68 5.14 1.65
N THR A 87 -1.84 4.60 2.02
CA THR A 87 -2.33 4.60 3.39
C THR A 87 -2.99 3.27 3.76
N MET A 88 -3.28 3.08 5.03
CA MET A 88 -4.03 1.91 5.48
C MET A 88 -5.54 2.18 5.34
N PRO A 89 -6.36 1.21 4.88
CA PRO A 89 -7.80 1.36 4.81
C PRO A 89 -8.39 1.81 6.14
N VAL A 90 -9.45 2.62 6.08
CA VAL A 90 -10.02 3.26 7.27
C VAL A 90 -10.45 2.24 8.32
N GLU A 91 -11.10 1.13 7.92
CA GLU A 91 -11.48 0.08 8.86
C GLU A 91 -10.26 -0.62 9.45
N ALA A 92 -9.29 -1.01 8.62
CA ALA A 92 -8.05 -1.66 9.08
C ALA A 92 -7.27 -0.78 10.07
N ARG A 93 -7.28 0.54 9.86
CA ARG A 93 -6.72 1.53 10.78
C ARG A 93 -7.46 1.59 12.09
N ALA A 94 -8.79 1.65 12.05
CA ALA A 94 -9.62 1.67 13.25
C ALA A 94 -9.44 0.38 14.07
N ASP A 95 -9.38 -0.78 13.42
CA ASP A 95 -9.18 -2.09 14.06
C ASP A 95 -7.81 -2.18 14.73
N LEU A 96 -6.74 -1.72 14.07
CA LEU A 96 -5.40 -1.67 14.66
C LEU A 96 -5.37 -0.72 15.86
N SER A 97 -5.92 0.49 15.72
CA SER A 97 -6.01 1.47 16.81
C SER A 97 -6.78 0.90 18.01
N GLN A 98 -7.89 0.20 17.78
CA GLN A 98 -8.68 -0.43 18.84
C GLN A 98 -7.91 -1.58 19.52
N ALA A 99 -7.26 -2.44 18.73
CA ALA A 99 -6.46 -3.55 19.25
C ALA A 99 -5.32 -3.05 20.15
N ILE A 100 -4.62 -1.99 19.72
CA ILE A 100 -3.56 -1.37 20.51
C ILE A 100 -4.11 -0.77 21.80
N ARG A 101 -5.20 0.00 21.74
CA ARG A 101 -5.82 0.61 22.94
C ARG A 101 -6.25 -0.44 23.96
N LYS A 102 -6.79 -1.57 23.51
CA LYS A 102 -7.14 -2.72 24.37
C LYS A 102 -5.91 -3.38 25.00
N PHE A 103 -4.82 -3.49 24.25
CA PHE A 103 -3.59 -4.11 24.72
C PHE A 103 -2.82 -3.23 25.73
N ALA A 104 -2.79 -1.92 25.46
CA ALA A 104 -1.99 -0.91 26.14
C ALA A 104 -2.57 -0.44 27.49
N VAL A 105 -2.83 -1.39 28.39
CA VAL A 105 -3.24 -1.11 29.77
C VAL A 105 -2.15 -1.57 30.73
N VAL A 106 -1.68 -0.66 31.59
CA VAL A 106 -0.66 -0.98 32.61
C VAL A 106 -1.26 -2.00 33.57
N GLY A 107 -0.55 -3.10 33.82
CA GLY A 107 -1.09 -4.17 34.65
C GLY A 107 -1.51 -5.41 33.86
N ASN A 108 -1.91 -5.24 32.60
CA ASN A 108 -2.39 -6.35 31.79
C ASN A 108 -1.29 -7.39 31.55
N ARG A 109 -1.72 -8.64 31.34
CA ARG A 109 -0.84 -9.77 31.07
C ARG A 109 -1.27 -10.48 29.80
N TRP A 110 -0.44 -10.35 28.78
CA TRP A 110 -0.64 -11.01 27.49
C TRP A 110 0.40 -12.11 27.30
N THR A 111 0.06 -13.15 26.58
CA THR A 111 1.00 -14.18 26.17
C THR A 111 2.07 -13.59 25.24
N LEU A 112 3.24 -14.24 25.16
CA LEU A 112 4.26 -13.87 24.17
C LEU A 112 3.69 -13.90 22.74
N LYS A 113 2.84 -14.89 22.45
CA LYS A 113 2.14 -14.98 21.16
C LYS A 113 1.30 -13.73 20.87
N GLU A 114 0.51 -13.25 21.83
CA GLU A 114 -0.29 -12.02 21.67
C GLU A 114 0.59 -10.77 21.47
N TYR A 115 1.72 -10.68 22.19
CA TYR A 115 2.73 -9.64 21.96
C TYR A 115 3.29 -9.69 20.51
N GLN A 116 3.61 -10.89 20.02
CA GLN A 116 4.12 -11.10 18.66
C GLN A 116 3.07 -10.77 17.59
N HIS A 117 1.80 -11.17 17.79
CA HIS A 117 0.72 -10.83 16.88
C HIS A 117 0.52 -9.32 16.78
N LEU A 118 0.46 -8.61 17.91
CA LEU A 118 0.34 -7.17 17.90
C LEU A 118 1.57 -6.50 17.26
N GLY A 119 2.78 -6.92 17.63
CA GLY A 119 4.01 -6.41 17.06
C GLY A 119 4.09 -6.62 15.54
N GLY A 120 3.65 -7.77 15.05
CA GLY A 120 3.57 -8.07 13.62
C GLY A 120 2.56 -7.19 12.89
N TRP A 121 1.38 -6.98 13.46
CA TRP A 121 0.35 -6.12 12.87
C TRP A 121 0.78 -4.64 12.84
N ILE A 122 1.39 -4.14 13.92
CA ILE A 122 1.99 -2.80 13.91
C ILE A 122 3.09 -2.76 12.86
N ASN A 123 4.02 -3.73 12.83
CA ASN A 123 5.11 -3.75 11.85
C ASN A 123 4.60 -3.75 10.39
N TRP A 124 3.49 -4.43 10.11
CA TRP A 124 2.82 -4.37 8.82
C TRP A 124 2.39 -2.95 8.44
N SER A 125 1.78 -2.21 9.36
CA SER A 125 1.37 -0.82 9.13
C SER A 125 2.56 0.13 8.88
N LEU A 126 3.78 -0.22 9.36
CA LEU A 126 4.97 0.61 9.18
C LEU A 126 5.47 0.68 7.73
N ASN A 127 4.93 -0.13 6.81
CA ASN A 127 5.13 0.05 5.37
C ASN A 127 4.59 1.40 4.89
N VAL A 128 3.49 1.86 5.49
CA VAL A 128 2.81 3.12 5.15
C VAL A 128 2.87 4.15 6.29
N TYR A 129 3.54 3.85 7.40
CA TYR A 129 3.82 4.78 8.51
C TYR A 129 5.24 4.60 9.08
N PRO A 130 6.30 4.71 8.25
CA PRO A 130 7.68 4.35 8.65
C PRO A 130 8.21 5.21 9.82
N LEU A 131 7.73 6.44 9.98
CA LEU A 131 8.12 7.33 11.07
C LEU A 131 7.61 6.87 12.45
N LEU A 132 6.67 5.92 12.49
CA LEU A 132 6.14 5.36 13.73
C LEU A 132 6.93 4.14 14.25
N ARG A 133 7.99 3.73 13.54
CA ARG A 133 8.90 2.63 13.94
C ARG A 133 9.35 2.67 15.41
N PRO A 134 9.69 3.84 16.01
CA PRO A 134 10.13 3.88 17.40
C PRO A 134 9.13 3.28 18.41
N ALA A 135 7.83 3.24 18.08
CA ALA A 135 6.79 2.69 18.94
C ALA A 135 6.95 1.20 19.30
N LEU A 136 7.72 0.45 18.52
CA LEU A 136 7.94 -0.97 18.75
C LEU A 136 9.12 -1.28 19.67
N SER A 137 9.91 -0.27 20.06
CA SER A 137 11.16 -0.47 20.80
C SER A 137 10.94 -1.17 22.13
N ALA A 138 10.10 -0.60 23.00
CA ALA A 138 9.78 -1.20 24.29
C ALA A 138 9.03 -2.52 24.13
N LEU A 139 8.23 -2.70 23.08
CA LEU A 139 7.51 -3.94 22.81
C LEU A 139 8.48 -5.09 22.48
N TYR A 140 9.46 -4.85 21.59
CA TYR A 140 10.49 -5.84 21.27
C TYR A 140 11.43 -6.12 22.44
N GLU A 141 11.88 -5.09 23.15
CA GLU A 141 12.67 -5.27 24.39
C GLU A 141 11.90 -6.13 25.40
N LYS A 142 10.59 -5.90 25.52
CA LYS A 142 9.74 -6.67 26.42
C LYS A 142 9.61 -8.13 26.01
N MET A 143 9.66 -8.46 24.73
CA MET A 143 9.65 -9.84 24.22
C MET A 143 11.03 -10.51 24.30
N ALA A 144 12.12 -9.75 24.36
CA ALA A 144 13.48 -10.26 24.32
C ALA A 144 13.73 -11.39 25.34
N GLY A 145 14.43 -12.43 24.90
CA GLY A 145 14.80 -13.61 25.68
C GLY A 145 13.65 -14.57 26.02
N LYS A 146 12.41 -14.31 25.57
CA LYS A 146 11.25 -15.15 25.85
C LYS A 146 10.96 -16.04 24.65
N THR A 147 10.82 -17.34 24.91
CA THR A 147 10.63 -18.36 23.87
C THR A 147 9.34 -19.14 24.02
N LYS A 148 8.71 -19.11 25.20
CA LYS A 148 7.49 -19.86 25.49
C LYS A 148 6.28 -19.04 25.03
N SER A 149 5.61 -19.48 23.97
CA SER A 149 4.49 -18.74 23.35
C SER A 149 3.38 -18.36 24.33
N ASN A 150 3.03 -19.23 25.28
CA ASN A 150 1.98 -19.00 26.29
C ASN A 150 2.48 -18.30 27.57
N GLN A 151 3.76 -17.92 27.64
CA GLN A 151 4.30 -17.18 28.78
C GLN A 151 3.58 -15.83 28.89
N ARG A 152 2.98 -15.57 30.05
CA ARG A 152 2.33 -14.29 30.34
C ARG A 152 3.39 -13.23 30.64
N ILE A 153 3.32 -12.13 29.88
CA ILE A 153 4.19 -10.97 29.94
C ILE A 153 3.35 -9.80 30.47
N TRP A 154 3.86 -9.17 31.53
CA TRP A 154 3.23 -8.00 32.13
C TRP A 154 3.51 -6.74 31.29
N THR A 155 2.46 -6.01 30.91
CA THR A 155 2.57 -4.76 30.15
C THR A 155 2.97 -3.59 31.05
N ASN A 156 4.15 -3.03 30.79
CA ASN A 156 4.74 -1.95 31.58
C ASN A 156 4.38 -0.55 31.03
N LYS A 157 4.68 0.48 31.81
CA LYS A 157 4.42 1.88 31.43
C LYS A 157 5.12 2.29 30.12
N ALA A 158 6.32 1.75 29.84
CA ALA A 158 7.07 2.06 28.61
C ALA A 158 6.35 1.54 27.37
N VAL A 159 5.94 0.27 27.37
CA VAL A 159 5.14 -0.35 26.30
C VAL A 159 3.83 0.40 26.11
N VAL A 160 3.10 0.70 27.20
CA VAL A 160 1.85 1.46 27.10
C VAL A 160 2.06 2.84 26.48
N ARG A 161 3.06 3.59 26.93
CA ARG A 161 3.36 4.93 26.41
C ARG A 161 3.64 4.91 24.91
N GLU A 162 4.50 4.02 24.46
CA GLU A 162 4.91 3.93 23.05
C GLU A 162 3.77 3.46 22.14
N LEU A 163 2.98 2.48 22.60
CA LEU A 163 1.80 2.00 21.88
C LEU A 163 0.70 3.08 21.79
N LEU A 164 0.46 3.84 22.85
CA LEU A 164 -0.52 4.92 22.80
C LEU A 164 -0.03 6.10 21.95
N TRP A 165 1.27 6.41 21.99
CA TRP A 165 1.88 7.39 21.08
C TRP A 165 1.71 6.97 19.61
N PHE A 166 1.90 5.70 19.30
CA PHE A 166 1.66 5.17 17.95
C PHE A 166 0.24 5.47 17.48
N VAL A 167 -0.76 5.15 18.31
CA VAL A 167 -2.18 5.37 17.97
C VAL A 167 -2.48 6.85 17.80
N GLU A 168 -1.99 7.71 18.70
CA GLU A 168 -2.17 9.16 18.60
C GLU A 168 -1.65 9.70 17.26
N LYS A 169 -0.52 9.19 16.76
CA LYS A 169 0.06 9.61 15.48
C LYS A 169 -0.60 8.93 14.28
N LEU A 170 -1.00 7.68 14.40
CA LEU A 170 -1.72 6.94 13.37
C LEU A 170 -3.07 7.61 13.03
N ASP A 171 -3.80 8.05 14.06
CA ASP A 171 -5.14 8.63 13.92
C ASP A 171 -5.13 9.98 13.17
N VAL A 172 -3.99 10.69 13.14
CA VAL A 172 -3.82 11.98 12.45
C VAL A 172 -2.93 11.93 11.21
N SER A 173 -2.41 10.75 10.85
CA SER A 173 -1.54 10.59 9.70
C SER A 173 -2.34 10.31 8.43
N ASP A 174 -2.00 11.04 7.36
CA ASP A 174 -2.61 10.87 6.02
C ASP A 174 -1.95 9.76 5.19
N GLY A 175 -1.06 8.95 5.80
CA GLY A 175 -0.27 7.93 5.10
C GLY A 175 1.11 8.44 4.66
N VAL A 176 1.77 7.69 3.78
CA VAL A 176 3.03 8.13 3.18
C VAL A 176 2.79 8.66 1.78
N ARG A 177 3.46 9.77 1.49
CA ARG A 177 3.65 10.28 0.14
C ARG A 177 5.01 9.78 -0.35
N MET A 178 5.01 8.64 -1.05
CA MET A 178 6.22 8.09 -1.70
C MET A 178 6.23 8.35 -3.20
N LEU A 179 5.14 8.91 -3.74
CA LEU A 179 5.02 9.25 -5.15
C LEU A 179 5.46 10.70 -5.29
N ASP A 180 6.61 10.91 -5.92
CA ASP A 180 7.05 12.22 -6.36
C ASP A 180 6.46 12.47 -7.75
N SER A 181 5.69 13.56 -7.89
CA SER A 181 5.41 14.13 -9.20
C SER A 181 6.67 14.84 -9.64
N GLU A 182 7.41 14.26 -10.59
CA GLU A 182 8.44 15.01 -11.30
C GLU A 182 7.72 16.06 -12.15
N GLU A 183 7.66 17.29 -11.64
CA GLU A 183 7.23 18.44 -12.42
C GLU A 183 8.32 18.68 -13.47
N TRP A 184 8.02 18.34 -14.73
CA TRP A 184 8.97 18.52 -15.82
C TRP A 184 9.40 19.98 -15.89
N GLY A 185 10.72 20.20 -15.93
CA GLY A 185 11.26 21.54 -16.12
C GLY A 185 10.88 22.09 -17.49
N LEU A 186 10.88 23.42 -17.64
CA LEU A 186 10.65 24.06 -18.96
C LEU A 186 11.67 23.60 -20.01
N GLU A 187 12.86 23.19 -19.56
CA GLU A 187 13.93 22.61 -20.35
C GLU A 187 13.62 21.23 -20.94
N GLU A 188 12.65 20.50 -20.38
CA GLU A 188 12.21 19.18 -20.85
C GLU A 188 10.95 19.26 -21.73
N ALA A 189 10.36 20.45 -21.88
CA ALA A 189 9.16 20.64 -22.67
C ALA A 189 9.48 20.64 -24.19
N GLU A 190 8.85 19.73 -24.94
CA GLU A 190 8.91 19.73 -26.42
C GLU A 190 8.21 20.96 -27.03
N LEU A 191 7.28 21.56 -26.29
CA LEU A 191 6.53 22.75 -26.70
C LEU A 191 6.17 23.59 -25.48
N VAL A 192 6.52 24.87 -25.50
CA VAL A 192 6.13 25.86 -24.49
C VAL A 192 5.20 26.87 -25.14
N ILE A 193 3.96 26.95 -24.64
CA ILE A 193 2.95 27.91 -25.13
C ILE A 193 2.74 28.96 -24.04
N TYR A 194 3.02 30.22 -24.39
CA TYR A 194 2.68 31.36 -23.56
C TYR A 194 1.32 31.90 -23.98
N CYS A 195 0.39 31.97 -23.04
CA CYS A 195 -0.91 32.60 -23.23
C CYS A 195 -0.97 33.88 -22.39
N ASP A 196 -1.35 34.99 -23.01
CA ASP A 196 -1.74 36.20 -22.31
C ASP A 196 -3.27 36.29 -22.33
N ALA A 197 -3.87 36.60 -21.19
CA ALA A 197 -5.30 36.76 -21.05
C ALA A 197 -5.58 38.21 -20.64
N CYS A 198 -6.07 39.01 -21.59
CA CYS A 198 -6.57 40.35 -21.29
C CYS A 198 -8.11 40.34 -21.20
N PRO A 199 -8.73 41.24 -20.41
CA PRO A 199 -10.19 41.29 -20.25
C PRO A 199 -10.99 41.54 -21.54
N THR A 200 -10.33 41.93 -22.64
CA THR A 200 -10.97 42.21 -23.93
C THR A 200 -10.72 41.17 -25.02
N GLY A 201 -9.86 40.18 -24.77
CA GLY A 201 -9.35 39.28 -25.81
C GLY A 201 -8.27 39.92 -26.68
#